data_AF-A0A7Y2B298-F1
#
_entry.id   AF-A0A7Y2B298-F1
#
_cell.length_a   1.000
_cell.length_b   1.000
_cell.length_c   1.000
_cell.angle_alpha   90.00
_cell.angle_beta   90.00
_cell.angle_gamma   90.00
#
_symmetry.space_group_name_H-M   'P 1'
#
loop_
_entity.id
_entity.type
_entity.pdbx_description
1 polymer ?
#
loop_
_entity_poly.entity_id
_entity_poly.type
_entity_poly.pdbx_seq_one_letter_code
_entity_poly.pdbx_strand_id
1 'polypeptide(L)'
;VAGFSLLFRQDLGLFALAVWVVMTALSFRTRITAGDLLRFVFWFALPVLPVALYFAFQGALPDAAHKIFLAGMRDNRTNALPFPPLLIAPRWDAAGMTLAALRIFYYIPIAAVVLAAGRGLLALVRNDPAIVPVLPVIGFAILAFNQTLWRSDFAHLIQSMPPALLLLLWHGETTWRESRIARHALWLVPLALFALFFEYARIYRAPYGPARIAAEGIQPIPPYYAGHVAEAFRPGEPLRLAKARVRVGENESRFLYAVERVLDEHSAPGDYILTVPGYQLFYFLFERENPTRYIHLRRALDSPEEEDRYIADILRHPTRVVLLRDVAIDGRDERRFSRFAERPYKAIRNAFLESSRIGDLIVYVRNED
;
A
#
# COMPACT_ATOMS: atom_id res chain seq x y z
N VAL A 1 15.05 7.39 -12.48
CA VAL A 1 13.99 6.44 -12.02
C VAL A 1 14.01 6.32 -10.50
N ALA A 2 15.04 5.76 -9.86
CA ALA A 2 15.08 5.59 -8.39
C ALA A 2 14.74 6.85 -7.58
N GLY A 3 15.33 8.01 -7.92
CA GLY A 3 15.03 9.29 -7.25
C GLY A 3 13.58 9.77 -7.46
N PHE A 4 13.00 9.57 -8.65
CA PHE A 4 11.58 9.87 -8.90
C PHE A 4 10.67 8.86 -8.20
N SER A 5 11.02 7.58 -8.17
CA SER A 5 10.30 6.56 -7.41
C SER A 5 10.29 6.91 -5.93
N LEU A 6 11.37 7.48 -5.37
CA LEU A 6 11.40 7.97 -3.98
C LEU A 6 10.35 9.04 -3.65
N LEU A 7 9.91 9.84 -4.64
CA LEU A 7 8.86 10.85 -4.43
C LEU A 7 7.46 10.23 -4.29
N PHE A 8 7.18 9.18 -5.06
CA PHE A 8 5.83 8.61 -5.17
C PHE A 8 5.66 7.30 -4.39
N ARG A 9 6.73 6.50 -4.30
CA ARG A 9 6.81 5.18 -3.65
C ARG A 9 8.20 4.98 -3.07
N GLN A 10 8.40 5.49 -1.86
CA GLN A 10 9.73 5.61 -1.25
C GLN A 10 10.43 4.25 -1.06
N ASP A 11 9.63 3.24 -0.77
CA ASP A 11 10.03 1.86 -0.61
C ASP A 11 10.59 1.24 -1.91
N LEU A 12 9.92 1.42 -3.05
CA LEU A 12 10.44 0.98 -4.35
C LEU A 12 11.67 1.79 -4.78
N GLY A 13 11.68 3.10 -4.52
CA GLY A 13 12.84 3.94 -4.81
C GLY A 13 14.09 3.49 -4.04
N LEU A 14 13.91 3.05 -2.80
CA LEU A 14 14.98 2.48 -1.98
C LEU A 14 15.49 1.14 -2.50
N PHE A 15 14.61 0.26 -2.94
CA PHE A 15 15.03 -1.00 -3.52
C PHE A 15 15.82 -0.80 -4.79
N ALA A 16 15.37 0.12 -5.65
CA ALA A 16 16.10 0.49 -6.86
C ALA A 16 17.49 1.07 -6.51
N LEU A 17 17.58 1.91 -5.47
CA LEU A 17 18.85 2.45 -4.98
C LEU A 17 19.78 1.35 -4.45
N ALA A 18 19.27 0.47 -3.58
CA ALA A 18 20.04 -0.62 -2.98
C ALA A 18 20.60 -1.57 -4.05
N VAL A 19 19.74 -1.97 -4.99
CA VAL A 19 20.11 -2.77 -6.15
C VAL A 19 21.19 -2.06 -6.97
N TRP A 20 21.02 -0.76 -7.24
CA TRP A 20 22.02 0.00 -7.99
C TRP A 20 23.38 0.08 -7.28
N VAL A 21 23.40 0.31 -5.96
CA VAL A 21 24.64 0.35 -5.16
C VAL A 21 25.35 -1.00 -5.22
N VAL A 22 24.62 -2.10 -5.00
CA VAL A 22 25.17 -3.45 -5.08
C VAL A 22 25.70 -3.74 -6.48
N MET A 23 24.96 -3.38 -7.52
CA MET A 23 25.40 -3.61 -8.90
C MET A 23 26.60 -2.75 -9.28
N THR A 24 26.67 -1.51 -8.82
CA THR A 24 27.83 -0.62 -9.00
C THR A 24 29.07 -1.24 -8.34
N ALA A 25 28.92 -1.75 -7.11
CA ALA A 25 29.99 -2.45 -6.40
C ALA A 25 30.36 -3.78 -7.07
N LEU A 26 29.42 -4.56 -7.58
CA LEU A 26 29.74 -5.82 -8.28
C LEU A 26 30.33 -5.57 -9.67
N SER A 27 30.05 -4.40 -10.26
CA SER A 27 30.52 -3.99 -11.57
C SER A 27 31.88 -3.29 -11.52
N PHE A 28 32.74 -3.53 -10.52
CA PHE A 28 34.14 -3.04 -10.50
C PHE A 28 34.97 -3.48 -11.74
N ARG A 29 34.43 -4.33 -12.62
CA ARG A 29 34.99 -4.60 -13.97
C ARG A 29 34.63 -3.55 -15.03
N THR A 30 33.58 -2.75 -14.82
CA THR A 30 33.23 -1.60 -15.66
C THR A 30 33.77 -0.32 -15.02
N ARG A 31 34.50 0.50 -15.78
CA ARG A 31 35.06 1.77 -15.30
C ARG A 31 33.95 2.79 -15.07
N ILE A 32 33.32 2.77 -13.90
CA ILE A 32 32.44 3.85 -13.46
C ILE A 32 33.33 5.07 -13.19
N THR A 33 33.06 6.17 -13.90
CA THR A 33 33.84 7.40 -13.72
C THR A 33 33.28 8.24 -12.58
N ALA A 34 34.09 9.14 -12.01
CA ALA A 34 33.61 10.12 -11.05
C ALA A 34 32.45 10.97 -11.61
N GLY A 35 32.47 11.26 -12.92
CA GLY A 35 31.39 11.98 -13.61
C GLY A 35 30.06 11.20 -13.66
N ASP A 36 30.11 9.87 -13.71
CA ASP A 36 28.90 9.04 -13.66
C ASP A 36 28.30 9.01 -12.26
N LEU A 37 29.15 8.93 -11.24
CA LEU A 37 28.74 9.03 -9.84
C LEU A 37 28.11 10.41 -9.54
N LEU A 38 28.74 11.49 -9.99
CA LEU A 38 28.23 12.85 -9.84
C LEU A 38 26.87 13.04 -10.53
N ARG A 39 26.73 12.54 -11.77
CA ARG A 39 25.45 12.56 -12.49
C ARG A 39 24.39 11.77 -11.72
N PHE A 40 24.71 10.60 -11.20
CA PHE A 40 23.78 9.82 -10.39
C PHE A 40 23.34 10.58 -9.14
N VAL A 41 24.28 11.10 -8.35
CA VAL A 41 23.99 11.87 -7.13
C VAL A 41 23.12 13.08 -7.45
N PHE A 42 23.45 13.82 -8.52
CA PHE A 42 22.65 14.97 -8.97
C PHE A 42 21.21 14.56 -9.29
N TRP A 43 21.01 13.54 -10.14
CA TRP A 43 19.68 13.08 -10.54
C TRP A 43 18.89 12.43 -9.40
N PHE A 44 19.57 11.88 -8.41
CA PHE A 44 18.96 11.34 -7.20
C PHE A 44 18.57 12.46 -6.22
N ALA A 45 19.45 13.44 -6.02
CA ALA A 45 19.23 14.56 -5.09
C ALA A 45 18.15 15.52 -5.59
N LEU A 46 18.05 15.75 -6.90
CA LEU A 46 17.07 16.66 -7.51
C LEU A 46 15.62 16.43 -7.01
N PRO A 47 15.10 15.19 -6.99
CA PRO A 47 13.78 14.92 -6.42
C PRO A 47 13.76 14.81 -4.88
N VAL A 48 14.81 14.30 -4.24
CA VAL A 48 14.79 14.02 -2.79
C VAL A 48 14.99 15.27 -1.93
N LEU A 49 15.84 16.19 -2.39
CA LEU A 49 16.27 17.37 -1.62
C LEU A 49 15.10 18.29 -1.23
N PRO A 50 14.16 18.66 -2.12
CA PRO A 50 13.02 19.50 -1.73
C PRO A 50 12.17 18.88 -0.61
N VAL A 51 11.97 17.56 -0.66
CA VAL A 51 11.19 16.83 0.36
C VAL A 51 11.95 16.77 1.68
N ALA A 52 13.25 16.49 1.64
CA ALA A 52 14.10 16.48 2.83
C ALA A 52 14.14 17.85 3.50
N LEU A 53 14.27 18.93 2.72
CA LEU A 53 14.23 20.30 3.22
C LEU A 53 12.88 20.63 3.85
N TYR A 54 11.78 20.24 3.21
CA TYR A 54 10.44 20.41 3.79
C TYR A 54 10.32 19.76 5.17
N PHE A 55 10.69 18.48 5.31
CA PHE A 55 10.64 17.80 6.61
C PHE A 55 11.64 18.38 7.63
N ALA A 56 12.79 18.88 7.19
CA ALA A 56 13.75 19.55 8.05
C ALA A 56 13.17 20.84 8.64
N PHE A 57 12.53 21.67 7.81
CA PHE A 57 11.85 22.90 8.28
C PHE A 57 10.69 22.61 9.24
N GLN A 58 10.05 21.44 9.12
CA GLN A 58 8.99 21.01 10.03
C GLN A 58 9.52 20.30 11.29
N GLY A 59 10.83 20.19 11.48
CA GLY A 59 11.43 19.45 12.61
C GLY A 59 11.14 17.94 12.59
N ALA A 60 10.66 17.41 11.46
CA ALA A 60 10.16 16.05 11.31
C ALA A 60 11.11 15.15 10.49
N LEU A 61 12.27 15.64 10.06
CA LEU A 61 13.21 14.89 9.21
C LEU A 61 13.64 13.54 9.80
N PRO A 62 14.02 13.42 11.09
CA PRO A 62 14.41 12.12 11.65
C PRO A 62 13.26 11.10 11.61
N ASP A 63 12.05 11.52 11.97
CA ASP A 63 10.87 10.66 11.95
C ASP A 63 10.47 10.29 10.51
N ALA A 64 10.49 11.26 9.59
CA ALA A 64 10.22 11.04 8.18
C ALA A 64 11.23 10.06 7.57
N ALA A 65 12.52 10.24 7.85
CA ALA A 65 13.57 9.32 7.42
C ALA A 65 13.33 7.92 8.00
N HIS A 66 13.07 7.80 9.30
CA HIS A 66 12.78 6.50 9.92
C HIS A 66 11.56 5.81 9.29
N LYS A 67 10.46 6.54 9.07
CA LYS A 67 9.22 5.98 8.49
C LYS A 67 9.38 5.64 6.99
N ILE A 68 10.15 6.41 6.24
CA ILE A 68 10.43 6.16 4.82
C ILE A 68 11.38 4.98 4.66
N PHE A 69 12.49 4.99 5.40
CA PHE A 69 13.59 4.07 5.20
C PHE A 69 13.43 2.76 5.96
N LEU A 70 12.98 2.80 7.21
CA LEU A 70 13.09 1.67 8.14
C LEU A 70 11.75 1.05 8.52
N ALA A 71 10.68 1.84 8.56
CA ALA A 71 9.37 1.31 8.96
C ALA A 71 8.81 0.24 8.01
N GLY A 72 9.26 0.21 6.76
CA GLY A 72 8.90 -0.84 5.79
C GLY A 72 9.70 -2.13 5.90
N MET A 73 10.81 -2.11 6.63
CA MET A 73 11.66 -3.28 6.84
C MET A 73 11.38 -4.01 8.16
N ARG A 74 10.55 -3.43 9.04
CA ARG A 74 10.14 -4.06 10.30
C ARG A 74 8.96 -5.00 10.09
N ASP A 75 8.88 -6.03 10.93
CA ASP A 75 7.82 -7.03 10.93
C ASP A 75 6.44 -6.36 11.07
N ASN A 76 5.76 -6.19 9.94
CA ASN A 76 4.37 -5.76 9.87
C ASN A 76 3.54 -6.93 9.33
N ARG A 77 3.73 -8.17 9.82
CA ARG A 77 2.90 -9.33 9.44
C ARG A 77 1.39 -9.11 9.67
N THR A 78 1.03 -8.21 10.58
CA THR A 78 -0.33 -7.69 10.76
C THR A 78 -0.85 -6.91 9.54
N ASN A 79 -0.01 -6.68 8.54
CA ASN A 79 -0.32 -6.17 7.23
C ASN A 79 0.32 -7.09 6.16
N ALA A 80 0.45 -8.41 6.35
CA ALA A 80 0.85 -9.30 5.24
C ALA A 80 -0.36 -9.68 4.38
N LEU A 81 -0.19 -9.72 3.05
CA LEU A 81 -1.26 -10.16 2.16
C LEU A 81 -1.45 -11.68 2.33
N PRO A 82 -2.66 -12.19 2.64
CA PRO A 82 -2.88 -13.63 2.70
C PRO A 82 -2.68 -14.25 1.33
N PHE A 83 -1.77 -15.23 1.23
CA PHE A 83 -1.64 -16.04 0.03
C PHE A 83 -2.71 -17.13 0.05
N PRO A 84 -3.56 -17.22 -0.99
CA PRO A 84 -4.53 -18.29 -1.05
C PRO A 84 -3.83 -19.63 -1.27
N PRO A 85 -4.31 -20.72 -0.67
CA PRO A 85 -3.72 -22.04 -0.85
C PRO A 85 -3.73 -22.46 -2.33
N LEU A 86 -2.57 -22.92 -2.82
CA LEU A 86 -2.36 -23.28 -4.22
C LEU A 86 -3.12 -24.56 -4.64
N LEU A 87 -3.34 -25.48 -3.70
CA LEU A 87 -3.79 -26.86 -3.97
C LEU A 87 -5.31 -27.08 -3.85
N ILE A 88 -6.11 -26.02 -3.70
CA ILE A 88 -7.57 -26.17 -3.70
C ILE A 88 -8.06 -26.26 -5.15
N ALA A 89 -8.66 -27.40 -5.50
CA ALA A 89 -9.25 -27.63 -6.81
C ALA A 89 -10.26 -26.51 -7.14
N PRO A 90 -10.15 -25.88 -8.32
CA PRO A 90 -11.10 -24.84 -8.70
C PRO A 90 -12.48 -25.47 -8.97
N ARG A 91 -13.53 -24.71 -8.65
CA ARG A 91 -14.87 -25.03 -9.16
C ARG A 91 -14.91 -24.71 -10.64
N TRP A 92 -15.49 -25.60 -11.44
CA TRP A 92 -15.62 -25.46 -12.89
C TRP A 92 -16.79 -24.55 -13.30
N ASP A 93 -17.05 -23.51 -12.52
CA ASP A 93 -17.98 -22.44 -12.83
C ASP A 93 -17.20 -21.13 -13.08
N ALA A 94 -17.85 -20.11 -13.64
CA ALA A 94 -17.18 -18.85 -13.98
C ALA A 94 -16.50 -18.18 -12.78
N ALA A 95 -17.08 -18.34 -11.58
CA ALA A 95 -16.52 -17.79 -10.35
C ALA A 95 -15.28 -18.54 -9.89
N GLY A 96 -15.33 -19.87 -9.86
CA GLY A 96 -14.20 -20.73 -9.49
C GLY A 96 -13.04 -20.61 -10.48
N MET A 97 -13.32 -20.46 -11.78
CA MET A 97 -12.29 -20.19 -12.79
C MET A 97 -11.63 -18.83 -12.59
N THR A 98 -12.41 -17.78 -12.30
CA THR A 98 -11.80 -16.48 -12.05
C THR A 98 -10.98 -16.51 -10.76
N LEU A 99 -11.47 -17.21 -9.74
CA LEU A 99 -10.74 -17.37 -8.50
C LEU A 99 -9.43 -18.14 -8.70
N ALA A 100 -9.44 -19.20 -9.49
CA ALA A 100 -8.24 -19.94 -9.86
C ALA A 100 -7.20 -19.02 -10.52
N ALA A 101 -7.68 -18.17 -11.42
CA ALA A 101 -6.86 -17.19 -12.11
C ALA A 101 -6.25 -16.17 -11.14
N LEU A 102 -7.01 -15.71 -10.14
CA LEU A 102 -6.52 -14.85 -9.07
C LEU A 102 -5.52 -15.53 -8.15
N ARG A 103 -5.72 -16.82 -7.83
CA ARG A 103 -4.71 -17.59 -7.10
C ARG A 103 -3.41 -17.59 -7.88
N ILE A 104 -3.44 -17.94 -9.18
CA ILE A 104 -2.25 -17.94 -10.03
C ILE A 104 -1.55 -16.58 -9.99
N PHE A 105 -2.29 -15.48 -10.06
CA PHE A 105 -1.74 -14.12 -10.00
C PHE A 105 -0.86 -13.88 -8.78
N TYR A 106 -1.27 -14.33 -7.59
CA TYR A 106 -0.49 -14.17 -6.37
C TYR A 106 0.89 -14.83 -6.46
N TYR A 107 0.97 -15.96 -7.16
CA TYR A 107 2.18 -16.78 -7.24
C TYR A 107 3.06 -16.45 -8.46
N ILE A 108 2.60 -15.65 -9.42
CA ILE A 108 3.40 -15.25 -10.59
C ILE A 108 4.73 -14.60 -10.19
N PRO A 109 4.78 -13.62 -9.26
CA PRO A 109 6.05 -13.03 -8.85
C PRO A 109 7.01 -14.04 -8.21
N ILE A 110 6.50 -14.97 -7.40
CA ILE A 110 7.30 -16.04 -6.79
C ILE A 110 7.90 -16.92 -7.88
N ALA A 111 7.07 -17.41 -8.81
CA ALA A 111 7.50 -18.27 -9.88
C ALA A 111 8.56 -17.58 -10.77
N ALA A 112 8.33 -16.32 -11.13
CA ALA A 112 9.25 -15.52 -11.93
C ALA A 112 10.62 -15.38 -11.25
N VAL A 113 10.63 -15.04 -9.95
CA VAL A 113 11.86 -14.89 -9.16
C VAL A 113 12.59 -16.23 -9.03
N VAL A 114 11.90 -17.31 -8.68
CA VAL A 114 12.51 -18.65 -8.51
C VAL A 114 13.14 -19.13 -9.82
N LEU A 115 12.39 -19.03 -10.94
CA LEU A 115 12.88 -19.43 -12.26
C LEU A 115 14.08 -18.58 -12.70
N ALA A 116 14.03 -17.26 -12.46
CA ALA A 116 15.12 -16.36 -12.83
C ALA A 116 16.35 -16.55 -11.95
N ALA A 117 16.19 -16.74 -10.63
CA ALA A 117 17.28 -16.99 -9.71
C ALA A 117 17.98 -18.32 -10.00
N GLY A 118 17.21 -19.40 -10.22
CA GLY A 118 17.77 -20.71 -10.58
C GLY A 118 18.58 -20.65 -11.88
N ARG A 119 18.10 -19.94 -12.89
CA ARG A 119 18.88 -19.69 -14.11
C ARG A 119 20.06 -18.76 -13.89
N GLY A 120 19.91 -17.73 -13.06
CA GLY A 120 20.98 -16.82 -12.74
C GLY A 120 22.16 -17.54 -12.10
N LEU A 121 21.88 -18.46 -11.18
CA LEU A 121 22.89 -19.34 -10.59
C LEU A 121 23.58 -20.21 -11.66
N LEU A 122 22.81 -20.83 -12.57
CA LEU A 122 23.37 -21.63 -13.66
C LEU A 122 24.24 -20.80 -14.61
N ALA A 123 23.80 -19.59 -14.94
CA ALA A 123 24.52 -18.65 -15.80
C ALA A 123 25.81 -18.15 -15.15
N LEU A 124 25.78 -17.88 -13.84
CA LEU A 124 26.98 -17.56 -13.05
C LEU A 124 27.98 -18.71 -13.04
N VAL A 125 27.52 -19.95 -12.81
CA VAL A 125 28.38 -21.15 -12.88
C VAL A 125 29.00 -21.31 -14.27
N ARG A 126 28.27 -20.94 -15.32
CA ARG A 126 28.74 -20.99 -16.72
C ARG A 126 29.52 -19.75 -17.17
N ASN A 127 29.72 -18.76 -16.30
CA ASN A 127 30.32 -17.45 -16.64
C ASN A 127 29.63 -16.76 -17.83
N ASP A 128 28.32 -16.92 -17.98
CA ASP A 128 27.56 -16.27 -19.06
C ASP A 128 27.39 -14.77 -18.77
N PRO A 129 27.96 -13.87 -19.58
CA PRO A 129 27.87 -12.43 -19.34
C PRO A 129 26.45 -11.87 -19.49
N ALA A 130 25.53 -12.61 -20.14
CA ALA A 130 24.15 -12.19 -20.32
C ALA A 130 23.37 -12.09 -19.00
N ILE A 131 23.87 -12.67 -17.89
CA ILE A 131 23.20 -12.59 -16.59
C ILE A 131 23.39 -11.25 -15.88
N VAL A 132 24.50 -10.55 -16.15
CA VAL A 132 24.88 -9.31 -15.46
C VAL A 132 23.77 -8.24 -15.48
N PRO A 133 23.11 -7.93 -16.62
CA PRO A 133 22.02 -6.95 -16.64
C PRO A 133 20.72 -7.44 -15.97
N VAL A 134 20.59 -8.74 -15.68
CA VAL A 134 19.37 -9.35 -15.12
C VAL A 134 19.42 -9.44 -13.59
N LEU A 135 20.61 -9.59 -13.00
CA LEU A 135 20.82 -9.58 -11.55
C LEU A 135 20.15 -8.38 -10.84
N PRO A 136 20.23 -7.13 -11.34
CA PRO A 136 19.51 -6.02 -10.74
C PRO A 136 17.99 -6.24 -10.73
N VAL A 137 17.43 -6.77 -11.82
CA VAL A 137 15.99 -7.03 -11.94
C VAL A 137 15.55 -8.12 -10.97
N ILE A 138 16.36 -9.18 -10.79
CA ILE A 138 16.11 -10.24 -9.79
C ILE A 138 16.12 -9.64 -8.38
N GLY A 139 17.16 -8.87 -8.02
CA GLY A 139 17.25 -8.22 -6.72
C GLY A 139 16.08 -7.28 -6.45
N PHE A 140 15.71 -6.47 -7.44
CA PHE A 140 14.55 -5.58 -7.34
C PHE A 140 13.24 -6.36 -7.22
N ALA A 141 13.05 -7.44 -7.98
CA ALA A 141 11.87 -8.30 -7.89
C ALA A 141 11.72 -8.95 -6.52
N ILE A 142 12.82 -9.44 -5.93
CA ILE A 142 12.84 -10.01 -4.58
C ILE A 142 12.41 -8.95 -3.56
N LEU A 143 13.02 -7.76 -3.60
CA LEU A 143 12.70 -6.70 -2.66
C LEU A 143 11.26 -6.20 -2.83
N ALA A 144 10.81 -5.97 -4.08
CA ALA A 144 9.44 -5.56 -4.38
C ALA A 144 8.41 -6.62 -3.93
N PHE A 145 8.69 -7.91 -4.15
CA PHE A 145 7.82 -8.98 -3.68
C PHE A 145 7.84 -9.11 -2.15
N ASN A 146 8.97 -8.85 -1.50
CA ASN A 146 9.07 -8.85 -0.05
C ASN A 146 8.08 -7.83 0.56
N GLN A 147 7.82 -6.69 -0.09
CA GLN A 147 6.75 -5.79 0.36
C GLN A 147 5.40 -6.49 0.44
N THR A 148 5.02 -7.33 -0.53
CA THR A 148 3.76 -8.08 -0.50
C THR A 148 3.67 -9.02 0.72
N LEU A 149 4.81 -9.57 1.16
CA LEU A 149 4.88 -10.46 2.33
C LEU A 149 4.77 -9.71 3.66
N TRP A 150 5.23 -8.46 3.72
CA TRP A 150 5.32 -7.70 4.97
C TRP A 150 4.40 -6.48 5.05
N ARG A 151 3.80 -6.02 3.95
CA ARG A 151 2.94 -4.83 3.86
C ARG A 151 1.76 -5.07 2.91
N SER A 152 0.54 -4.68 3.35
CA SER A 152 -0.71 -5.17 2.75
C SER A 152 -1.43 -4.06 2.05
N ASP A 153 -1.47 -4.21 0.75
CA ASP A 153 -2.70 -4.30 -0.02
C ASP A 153 -2.35 -4.97 -1.36
N PHE A 154 -3.35 -5.25 -2.18
CA PHE A 154 -3.14 -5.79 -3.53
C PHE A 154 -2.30 -4.87 -4.43
N ALA A 155 -2.20 -3.57 -4.12
CA ALA A 155 -1.37 -2.65 -4.90
C ALA A 155 0.13 -3.01 -4.76
N HIS A 156 0.57 -3.57 -3.63
CA HIS A 156 1.94 -4.07 -3.47
C HIS A 156 2.19 -5.33 -4.33
N LEU A 157 1.20 -6.23 -4.42
CA LEU A 157 1.28 -7.37 -5.34
C LEU A 157 1.36 -6.89 -6.79
N ILE A 158 0.54 -5.91 -7.20
CA ILE A 158 0.62 -5.29 -8.53
C ILE A 158 2.01 -4.69 -8.78
N GLN A 159 2.61 -4.03 -7.80
CA GLN A 159 3.95 -3.43 -7.95
C GLN A 159 5.07 -4.46 -8.13
N SER A 160 4.88 -5.68 -7.63
CA SER A 160 5.81 -6.79 -7.89
C SER A 160 5.65 -7.40 -9.31
N MET A 161 4.57 -7.09 -10.03
CA MET A 161 4.30 -7.66 -11.35
C MET A 161 5.22 -7.15 -12.46
N PRO A 162 5.51 -5.84 -12.61
CA PRO A 162 6.43 -5.37 -13.65
C PRO A 162 7.80 -6.07 -13.64
N PRO A 163 8.52 -6.18 -12.50
CA PRO A 163 9.78 -6.91 -12.51
C PRO A 163 9.59 -8.41 -12.72
N ALA A 164 8.53 -9.03 -12.18
CA ALA A 164 8.21 -10.44 -12.46
C ALA A 164 7.99 -10.71 -13.96
N LEU A 165 7.26 -9.83 -14.63
CA LEU A 165 7.02 -9.88 -16.07
C LEU A 165 8.31 -9.80 -16.88
N LEU A 166 9.20 -8.87 -16.54
CA LEU A 166 10.51 -8.76 -17.18
C LEU A 166 11.32 -10.04 -17.02
N LEU A 167 11.30 -10.65 -15.84
CA LEU A 167 11.98 -11.91 -15.58
C LEU A 167 11.38 -13.08 -16.36
N LEU A 168 10.04 -13.15 -16.49
CA LEU A 168 9.36 -14.16 -17.30
C LEU A 168 9.65 -13.97 -18.80
N LEU A 169 9.66 -12.73 -19.29
CA LEU A 169 10.01 -12.43 -20.67
C LEU A 169 11.47 -12.80 -20.95
N TRP A 170 12.41 -12.45 -20.07
CA TRP A 170 13.81 -12.86 -20.18
C TRP A 170 13.95 -14.40 -20.18
N HIS A 171 13.28 -15.07 -19.24
CA HIS A 171 13.27 -16.53 -19.16
C HIS A 171 12.70 -17.16 -20.44
N GLY A 172 11.58 -16.66 -20.94
CA GLY A 172 10.97 -17.14 -22.16
C GLY A 172 11.82 -16.91 -23.40
N GLU A 173 12.42 -15.73 -23.55
CA GLU A 173 13.31 -15.39 -24.66
C GLU A 173 14.51 -16.34 -24.70
N THR A 174 15.17 -16.55 -23.56
CA THR A 174 16.33 -17.46 -23.45
C THR A 174 15.99 -18.93 -23.70
N THR A 175 14.79 -19.39 -23.32
CA THR A 175 14.38 -20.81 -23.52
C THR A 175 13.89 -21.09 -24.93
N TRP A 176 13.21 -20.12 -25.52
CA TRP A 176 12.40 -20.33 -26.70
C TRP A 176 12.86 -19.52 -27.92
N ARG A 177 14.14 -19.12 -27.94
CA ARG A 177 14.76 -18.31 -29.02
C ARG A 177 14.38 -18.76 -30.43
N GLU A 178 14.24 -20.07 -30.63
CA GLU A 178 14.06 -20.67 -31.96
C GLU A 178 12.59 -20.80 -32.40
N SER A 179 11.62 -20.74 -31.48
CA SER A 179 10.21 -20.92 -31.82
C SER A 179 9.49 -19.59 -32.00
N ARG A 180 9.02 -19.34 -33.23
CA ARG A 180 8.19 -18.17 -33.58
C ARG A 180 6.88 -18.16 -32.77
N ILE A 181 6.30 -19.33 -32.54
CA ILE A 181 5.08 -19.54 -31.75
C ILE A 181 5.33 -19.17 -30.28
N ALA A 182 6.46 -19.59 -29.72
CA ALA A 182 6.79 -19.31 -28.33
C ALA A 182 7.10 -17.82 -28.08
N ARG A 183 7.67 -17.11 -29.06
CA ARG A 183 7.82 -15.65 -29.02
C ARG A 183 6.48 -14.93 -28.99
N HIS A 184 5.48 -15.40 -29.74
CA HIS A 184 4.11 -14.86 -29.65
C HIS A 184 3.45 -15.20 -28.31
N ALA A 185 3.70 -16.39 -27.76
CA ALA A 185 3.22 -16.78 -26.44
C ALA A 185 3.78 -15.92 -25.30
N LEU A 186 5.02 -15.39 -25.42
CA LEU A 186 5.54 -14.39 -24.46
C LEU A 186 4.67 -13.14 -24.38
N TRP A 187 4.19 -12.63 -25.53
CA TRP A 187 3.34 -11.45 -25.58
C TRP A 187 1.91 -11.73 -25.08
N LEU A 188 1.49 -13.00 -25.06
CA LEU A 188 0.24 -13.41 -24.43
C LEU A 188 0.30 -13.32 -22.90
N VAL A 189 1.49 -13.35 -22.27
CA VAL A 189 1.60 -13.27 -20.80
C VAL A 189 1.20 -11.89 -20.26
N PRO A 190 1.72 -10.76 -20.77
CA PRO A 190 1.20 -9.43 -20.41
C PRO A 190 -0.29 -9.27 -20.75
N LEU A 191 -0.74 -9.79 -21.90
CA LEU A 191 -2.14 -9.71 -22.31
C LEU A 191 -3.07 -10.51 -21.38
N ALA A 192 -2.66 -11.72 -20.98
CA ALA A 192 -3.38 -12.55 -20.05
C ALA A 192 -3.41 -11.92 -18.65
N LEU A 193 -2.31 -11.31 -18.21
CA LEU A 193 -2.26 -10.58 -16.94
C LEU A 193 -3.12 -9.32 -16.96
N PHE A 194 -3.17 -8.62 -18.10
CA PHE A 194 -4.06 -7.50 -18.30
C PHE A 194 -5.52 -7.94 -18.31
N ALA A 195 -5.86 -9.01 -19.03
CA ALA A 195 -7.19 -9.60 -19.03
C ALA A 195 -7.60 -10.06 -17.61
N LEU A 196 -6.67 -10.63 -16.85
CA LEU A 196 -6.89 -11.04 -15.47
C LEU A 196 -7.15 -9.86 -14.54
N PHE A 197 -6.41 -8.76 -14.71
CA PHE A 197 -6.66 -7.51 -14.00
C PHE A 197 -8.06 -6.94 -14.32
N PHE A 198 -8.50 -7.01 -15.58
CA PHE A 198 -9.83 -6.58 -15.99
C PHE A 198 -10.94 -7.47 -15.42
N GLU A 199 -10.79 -8.80 -15.47
CA GLU A 199 -11.73 -9.74 -14.87
C GLU A 199 -11.81 -9.57 -13.36
N TYR A 200 -10.68 -9.32 -12.71
CA TYR A 200 -10.65 -8.96 -11.32
C TYR A 200 -11.46 -7.70 -11.02
N ALA A 201 -11.19 -6.61 -11.74
CA ALA A 201 -11.95 -5.36 -11.63
C ALA A 201 -13.45 -5.58 -11.86
N ARG A 202 -13.83 -6.49 -12.78
CA ARG A 202 -15.22 -6.87 -13.04
C ARG A 202 -15.86 -7.62 -11.87
N ILE A 203 -15.17 -8.59 -11.25
CA ILE A 203 -15.70 -9.33 -10.10
C ILE A 203 -15.87 -8.43 -8.87
N TYR A 204 -14.97 -7.48 -8.62
CA TYR A 204 -15.19 -6.51 -7.54
C TYR A 204 -16.41 -5.62 -7.76
N ARG A 205 -16.79 -5.36 -9.01
CA ARG A 205 -18.02 -4.62 -9.33
C ARG A 205 -19.28 -5.46 -9.14
N ALA A 206 -19.21 -6.78 -9.01
CA ALA A 206 -20.38 -7.63 -8.84
C ALA A 206 -20.93 -7.53 -7.40
N PRO A 207 -22.27 -7.41 -7.20
CA PRO A 207 -22.89 -7.20 -5.88
C PRO A 207 -22.51 -8.23 -4.81
N TYR A 208 -22.19 -9.46 -5.22
CA TYR A 208 -21.81 -10.58 -4.34
C TYR A 208 -20.34 -11.00 -4.50
N GLY A 209 -19.56 -10.28 -5.30
CA GLY A 209 -18.16 -10.59 -5.59
C GLY A 209 -17.32 -10.67 -4.31
N PRO A 210 -17.34 -9.65 -3.43
CA PRO A 210 -16.55 -9.65 -2.21
C PRO A 210 -16.90 -10.78 -1.23
N ALA A 211 -18.19 -11.06 -1.03
CA ALA A 211 -18.65 -12.13 -0.14
C ALA A 211 -18.30 -13.52 -0.67
N ARG A 212 -18.39 -13.73 -1.99
CA ARG A 212 -18.03 -15.00 -2.65
C ARG A 212 -16.52 -15.21 -2.68
N ILE A 213 -15.73 -14.15 -2.85
CA ILE A 213 -14.27 -14.16 -2.72
C ILE A 213 -13.87 -14.54 -1.28
N ALA A 214 -14.48 -13.90 -0.27
CA ALA A 214 -14.24 -14.16 1.15
C ALA A 214 -14.56 -15.61 1.55
N ALA A 215 -15.65 -16.17 1.04
CA ALA A 215 -16.06 -17.55 1.33
C ALA A 215 -15.05 -18.61 0.85
N GLU A 216 -14.15 -18.27 -0.09
CA GLU A 216 -13.11 -19.17 -0.59
C GLU A 216 -11.72 -18.87 -0.02
N GLY A 217 -11.65 -18.14 1.10
CA GLY A 217 -10.41 -17.84 1.83
C GLY A 217 -9.51 -16.83 1.14
N ILE A 218 -9.95 -16.21 0.04
CA ILE A 218 -9.29 -15.04 -0.54
C ILE A 218 -9.93 -13.84 0.11
N GLN A 219 -9.12 -12.99 0.74
CA GLN A 219 -9.68 -11.78 1.31
C GLN A 219 -10.09 -10.85 0.17
N PRO A 220 -11.36 -10.43 0.12
CA PRO A 220 -11.75 -9.40 -0.80
C PRO A 220 -10.93 -8.16 -0.42
N ILE A 221 -10.21 -7.60 -1.39
CA ILE A 221 -9.66 -6.27 -1.31
C ILE A 221 -10.79 -5.38 -0.78
N PRO A 222 -10.56 -4.68 0.34
CA PRO A 222 -11.53 -3.72 0.82
C PRO A 222 -11.94 -2.82 -0.35
N PRO A 223 -13.24 -2.57 -0.60
CA PRO A 223 -13.70 -1.76 -1.74
C PRO A 223 -12.93 -0.44 -1.90
N TYR A 224 -12.36 0.09 -0.81
CA TYR A 224 -11.41 1.20 -0.76
C TYR A 224 -10.16 1.09 -1.66
N TYR A 225 -9.72 -0.08 -2.15
CA TYR A 225 -8.49 -0.21 -2.95
C TYR A 225 -8.73 -0.62 -4.41
N ALA A 226 -9.73 -1.48 -4.67
CA ALA A 226 -10.14 -1.83 -6.05
C ALA A 226 -11.13 -0.79 -6.63
N GLY A 227 -11.76 0.00 -5.77
CA GLY A 227 -12.82 0.95 -6.10
C GLY A 227 -12.36 2.18 -6.87
N HIS A 228 -11.17 2.73 -6.63
CA HIS A 228 -10.84 4.07 -7.15
C HIS A 228 -10.94 4.26 -8.67
N VAL A 229 -10.55 3.26 -9.47
CA VAL A 229 -10.68 3.37 -10.93
C VAL A 229 -12.13 3.16 -11.38
N ALA A 230 -12.89 2.30 -10.71
CA ALA A 230 -14.29 2.03 -11.08
C ALA A 230 -15.27 3.09 -10.56
N GLU A 231 -15.06 3.59 -9.34
CA GLU A 231 -15.78 4.69 -8.72
C GLU A 231 -15.59 5.98 -9.52
N ALA A 232 -14.38 6.22 -10.08
CA ALA A 232 -14.10 7.35 -10.95
C ALA A 232 -14.97 7.41 -12.23
N PHE A 233 -15.53 6.28 -12.65
CA PHE A 233 -16.43 6.21 -13.80
C PHE A 233 -17.92 6.14 -13.41
N ARG A 234 -18.26 6.16 -12.11
CA ARG A 234 -19.65 6.27 -11.68
C ARG A 234 -20.08 7.74 -11.74
N PRO A 235 -21.28 8.06 -12.26
CA PRO A 235 -21.84 9.39 -12.09
C PRO A 235 -22.02 9.64 -10.59
N GLY A 236 -21.18 10.52 -10.02
CA GLY A 236 -21.27 10.93 -8.63
C GLY A 236 -22.25 12.10 -8.45
N GLU A 237 -22.89 12.13 -7.29
CA GLU A 237 -23.68 13.26 -6.80
C GLU A 237 -22.72 14.40 -6.43
N PRO A 238 -23.03 15.65 -6.81
CA PRO A 238 -22.23 16.79 -6.40
C PRO A 238 -22.40 17.04 -4.90
N LEU A 239 -21.32 16.82 -4.14
CA LEU A 239 -21.21 17.20 -2.75
C LEU A 239 -20.46 18.53 -2.68
N ARG A 240 -21.11 19.55 -2.13
CA ARG A 240 -20.52 20.87 -1.91
C ARG A 240 -20.13 21.01 -0.44
N LEU A 241 -18.85 20.88 -0.17
CA LEU A 241 -18.24 21.17 1.13
C LEU A 241 -17.59 22.56 1.07
N ALA A 242 -17.31 23.14 2.23
CA ALA A 242 -16.71 24.47 2.33
C ALA A 242 -15.44 24.61 1.48
N LYS A 243 -14.54 23.61 1.52
CA LYS A 243 -13.25 23.62 0.80
C LYS A 243 -13.25 22.95 -0.56
N ALA A 244 -14.26 22.15 -0.89
CA ALA A 244 -14.22 21.35 -2.12
C ALA A 244 -15.61 21.06 -2.66
N ARG A 245 -15.72 21.09 -4.00
CA ARG A 245 -16.84 20.50 -4.72
C ARG A 245 -16.36 19.16 -5.24
N VAL A 246 -16.77 18.08 -4.57
CA VAL A 246 -16.40 16.72 -4.93
C VAL A 246 -17.62 15.99 -5.48
N ARG A 247 -17.41 15.10 -6.44
CA ARG A 247 -18.46 14.18 -6.88
C ARG A 247 -18.19 12.85 -6.22
N VAL A 248 -19.14 12.39 -5.41
CA VAL A 248 -19.03 11.15 -4.65
C VAL A 248 -20.26 10.29 -4.89
N GLY A 249 -20.17 8.99 -4.63
CA GLY A 249 -21.33 8.11 -4.71
C GLY A 249 -22.39 8.50 -3.66
N GLU A 250 -23.66 8.12 -3.89
CA GLU A 250 -24.77 8.49 -2.99
C GLU A 250 -24.54 8.06 -1.53
N ASN A 251 -24.06 6.84 -1.30
CA ASN A 251 -23.78 6.33 0.04
C ASN A 251 -22.64 7.11 0.72
N GLU A 252 -21.61 7.47 -0.03
CA GLU A 252 -20.49 8.26 0.47
C GLU A 252 -20.92 9.70 0.77
N SER A 253 -21.77 10.29 -0.09
CA SER A 253 -22.38 11.60 0.14
C SER A 253 -23.17 11.63 1.46
N ARG A 254 -24.09 10.66 1.66
CA ARG A 254 -24.87 10.55 2.91
C ARG A 254 -23.98 10.36 4.13
N PHE A 255 -22.93 9.56 4.01
CA PHE A 255 -21.96 9.34 5.08
C PHE A 255 -21.19 10.63 5.42
N LEU A 256 -20.69 11.35 4.42
CA LEU A 256 -19.95 12.60 4.61
C LEU A 256 -20.83 13.70 5.22
N TYR A 257 -22.09 13.84 4.79
CA TYR A 257 -23.04 14.77 5.41
C TYR A 257 -23.33 14.43 6.88
N ALA A 258 -23.46 13.14 7.21
CA ALA A 258 -23.66 12.73 8.60
C ALA A 258 -22.45 13.06 9.47
N VAL A 259 -21.23 12.91 8.94
CA VAL A 259 -19.99 13.29 9.62
C VAL A 259 -19.92 14.81 9.78
N GLU A 260 -20.18 15.58 8.72
CA GLU A 260 -20.22 17.05 8.77
C GLU A 260 -21.14 17.55 9.87
N ARG A 261 -22.38 17.04 9.91
CA ARG A 261 -23.36 17.43 10.92
C ARG A 261 -22.87 17.19 12.36
N VAL A 262 -22.32 16.00 12.64
CA VAL A 262 -21.79 15.67 13.97
C VAL A 262 -20.59 16.57 14.32
N LEU A 263 -19.73 16.86 13.35
CA LEU A 263 -18.60 17.76 13.57
C LEU A 263 -19.05 19.18 13.84
N ASP A 264 -20.06 19.69 13.15
CA ASP A 264 -20.60 21.04 13.39
C ASP A 264 -21.40 21.14 14.69
N GLU A 265 -22.00 20.05 15.15
CA GLU A 265 -22.67 19.98 16.46
C GLU A 265 -21.69 20.02 17.64
N HIS A 266 -20.47 19.47 17.48
CA HIS A 266 -19.54 19.23 18.60
C HIS A 266 -18.16 19.90 18.45
N SER A 267 -17.91 20.63 17.36
CA SER A 267 -16.63 21.31 17.11
C SER A 267 -16.78 22.43 16.08
N ALA A 268 -15.80 23.31 15.98
CA ALA A 268 -15.73 24.38 15.00
C ALA A 268 -14.50 24.23 14.07
N PRO A 269 -14.48 24.87 12.89
CA PRO A 269 -13.28 24.96 12.07
C PRO A 269 -12.07 25.43 12.88
N GLY A 270 -10.93 24.74 12.74
CA GLY A 270 -9.72 24.95 13.53
C GLY A 270 -9.63 24.13 14.82
N ASP A 271 -10.74 23.55 15.31
CA ASP A 271 -10.70 22.64 16.45
C ASP A 271 -9.96 21.34 16.10
N TYR A 272 -9.33 20.75 17.11
CA TYR A 272 -8.74 19.44 17.01
C TYR A 272 -9.80 18.33 17.01
N ILE A 273 -9.74 17.44 16.03
CA ILE A 273 -10.48 16.18 16.02
C ILE A 273 -9.49 15.03 15.81
N LEU A 274 -9.81 13.84 16.28
CA LEU A 274 -9.01 12.66 15.98
C LEU A 274 -9.78 11.70 15.09
N THR A 275 -9.22 11.32 13.95
CA THR A 275 -9.80 10.26 13.10
C THR A 275 -8.94 9.01 13.14
N VAL A 276 -9.47 7.89 13.61
CA VAL A 276 -8.73 6.62 13.74
C VAL A 276 -9.53 5.42 13.25
N PRO A 277 -8.90 4.42 12.59
CA PRO A 277 -7.50 4.37 12.23
C PRO A 277 -7.11 5.15 10.96
N GLY A 278 -8.05 5.71 10.16
CA GLY A 278 -7.66 6.34 8.87
C GLY A 278 -8.73 7.06 8.06
N TYR A 279 -9.14 8.25 8.52
CA TYR A 279 -9.97 9.19 7.75
C TYR A 279 -9.34 10.58 7.67
N GLN A 280 -8.04 10.64 7.32
CA GLN A 280 -7.26 11.88 7.27
C GLN A 280 -7.84 12.96 6.34
N LEU A 281 -8.65 12.55 5.35
CA LEU A 281 -9.33 13.47 4.46
C LEU A 281 -10.33 14.38 5.20
N PHE A 282 -10.86 13.95 6.36
CA PHE A 282 -11.81 14.73 7.14
C PHE A 282 -11.19 16.02 7.68
N TYR A 283 -9.91 16.02 8.05
CA TYR A 283 -9.20 17.23 8.46
C TYR A 283 -9.27 18.32 7.38
N PHE A 284 -9.03 17.91 6.13
CA PHE A 284 -9.09 18.80 4.98
C PHE A 284 -10.52 19.21 4.64
N LEU A 285 -11.44 18.24 4.53
CA LEU A 285 -12.80 18.47 4.06
C LEU A 285 -13.64 19.33 5.02
N PHE A 286 -13.46 19.11 6.32
CA PHE A 286 -14.25 19.76 7.38
C PHE A 286 -13.44 20.79 8.18
N GLU A 287 -12.24 21.15 7.71
CA GLU A 287 -11.44 22.22 8.31
C GLU A 287 -11.09 22.00 9.79
N ARG A 288 -10.83 20.75 10.18
CA ARG A 288 -10.43 20.40 11.55
C ARG A 288 -8.95 20.02 11.60
N GLU A 289 -8.31 20.25 12.75
CA GLU A 289 -6.89 19.93 12.92
C GLU A 289 -6.70 18.52 13.50
N ASN A 290 -5.58 17.87 13.15
CA ASN A 290 -5.17 16.60 13.76
C ASN A 290 -4.37 16.92 15.03
N PRO A 291 -4.77 16.42 16.23
CA PRO A 291 -4.04 16.67 17.47
C PRO A 291 -2.70 15.94 17.53
N THR A 292 -2.43 15.05 16.58
CA THR A 292 -1.22 14.23 16.57
C THR A 292 -0.42 14.50 15.30
N ARG A 293 0.90 14.31 15.38
CA ARG A 293 1.77 14.27 14.19
C ARG A 293 1.52 13.05 13.29
N TYR A 294 0.71 12.09 13.74
CA TYR A 294 0.41 10.86 13.02
C TYR A 294 -0.88 11.04 12.23
N ILE A 295 -0.74 11.31 10.93
CA ILE A 295 -1.86 11.53 10.02
C ILE A 295 -2.70 10.27 9.78
N HIS A 296 -2.09 9.10 9.97
CA HIS A 296 -2.71 7.80 9.70
C HIS A 296 -2.21 6.76 10.70
N LEU A 297 -3.13 6.02 11.33
CA LEU A 297 -2.80 4.99 12.30
C LEU A 297 -3.39 3.64 11.88
N ARG A 298 -2.91 3.13 10.75
CA ARG A 298 -3.31 1.82 10.20
C ARG A 298 -2.53 0.62 10.72
N ARG A 299 -1.61 0.85 11.65
CA ARG A 299 -0.75 -0.14 12.27
C ARG A 299 -0.44 0.29 13.70
N ALA A 300 0.05 -0.66 14.49
CA ALA A 300 0.61 -0.36 15.80
C ALA A 300 1.71 0.70 15.68
N LEU A 301 1.86 1.52 16.72
CA LEU A 301 2.98 2.45 16.83
C LEU A 301 4.27 1.65 17.04
N ASP A 302 5.40 2.18 16.61
CA ASP A 302 6.62 1.38 16.47
C ASP A 302 7.31 1.09 17.83
N SER A 303 6.83 1.69 18.93
CA SER A 303 7.38 1.55 20.28
C SER A 303 6.41 2.04 21.36
N PRO A 304 6.53 1.58 22.62
CA PRO A 304 5.76 2.13 23.74
C PRO A 304 5.89 3.64 23.90
N GLU A 305 7.07 4.21 23.62
CA GLU A 305 7.30 5.66 23.70
C GLU A 305 6.60 6.44 22.58
N GLU A 306 6.41 5.83 21.40
CA GLU A 306 5.53 6.41 20.37
C GLU A 306 4.07 6.34 20.81
N GLU A 307 3.62 5.25 21.43
CA GLU A 307 2.26 5.14 21.98
C GLU A 307 1.98 6.18 23.06
N ASP A 308 2.91 6.36 23.99
CA ASP A 308 2.79 7.33 25.08
C ASP A 308 2.70 8.75 24.54
N ARG A 309 3.55 9.08 23.54
CA ARG A 309 3.48 10.37 22.85
C ARG A 309 2.17 10.54 22.09
N TYR A 310 1.70 9.51 21.41
CA TYR A 310 0.43 9.56 20.69
C TYR A 310 -0.75 9.83 21.62
N ILE A 311 -0.80 9.13 22.76
CA ILE A 311 -1.81 9.34 23.80
C ILE A 311 -1.68 10.75 24.38
N ALA A 312 -0.46 11.19 24.71
CA ALA A 312 -0.21 12.52 25.24
C ALA A 312 -0.65 13.63 24.27
N ASP A 313 -0.37 13.48 22.97
CA ASP A 313 -0.78 14.43 21.93
C ASP A 313 -2.32 14.57 21.88
N ILE A 314 -3.06 13.46 21.93
CA ILE A 314 -4.54 13.46 21.93
C ILE A 314 -5.10 14.19 23.16
N LEU A 315 -4.51 13.94 24.33
CA LEU A 315 -4.99 14.47 25.61
C LEU A 315 -4.58 15.93 25.84
N ARG A 316 -3.37 16.30 25.38
CA ARG A 316 -2.78 17.64 25.53
C ARG A 316 -3.51 18.67 24.70
N HIS A 317 -3.87 18.34 23.47
CA HIS A 317 -4.66 19.25 22.63
C HIS A 317 -6.12 19.23 23.09
N PRO A 318 -6.86 20.34 22.91
CA PRO A 318 -8.30 20.41 23.16
C PRO A 318 -9.09 19.61 22.10
N THR A 319 -8.77 18.34 21.90
CA THR A 319 -9.46 17.43 20.97
C THR A 319 -10.93 17.36 21.34
N ARG A 320 -11.82 17.83 20.47
CA ARG A 320 -13.28 17.90 20.74
C ARG A 320 -13.98 16.60 20.41
N VAL A 321 -13.64 16.02 19.28
CA VAL A 321 -14.31 14.82 18.73
C VAL A 321 -13.28 13.77 18.36
N VAL A 322 -13.55 12.50 18.69
CA VAL A 322 -12.83 11.35 18.17
C VAL A 322 -13.78 10.51 17.31
N LEU A 323 -13.43 10.39 16.03
CA LEU A 323 -14.11 9.55 15.05
C LEU A 323 -13.36 8.23 14.93
N LEU A 324 -13.88 7.19 15.58
CA LEU A 324 -13.22 5.91 15.77
C LEU A 324 -13.94 4.80 15.01
N ARG A 325 -13.22 4.09 14.13
CA ARG A 325 -13.75 2.91 13.45
C ARG A 325 -13.03 1.64 13.89
N ASP A 326 -13.65 0.86 14.77
CA ASP A 326 -13.09 -0.40 15.26
C ASP A 326 -13.60 -1.63 14.49
N VAL A 327 -13.29 -1.69 13.19
CA VAL A 327 -13.62 -2.83 12.34
C VAL A 327 -12.40 -3.70 12.06
N ALA A 328 -12.62 -4.99 11.84
CA ALA A 328 -11.59 -5.90 11.41
C ALA A 328 -11.05 -5.48 10.04
N ILE A 329 -9.82 -4.97 9.99
CA ILE A 329 -9.17 -4.61 8.73
C ILE A 329 -8.95 -5.89 7.93
N ASP A 330 -9.41 -5.87 6.67
CA ASP A 330 -9.45 -7.03 5.77
C ASP A 330 -10.21 -8.25 6.36
N GLY A 331 -11.11 -8.05 7.34
CA GLY A 331 -11.85 -9.15 7.98
C GLY A 331 -11.05 -9.96 9.00
N ARG A 332 -9.91 -9.46 9.46
CA ARG A 332 -9.07 -10.07 10.50
C ARG A 332 -9.26 -9.39 11.86
N ASP A 333 -9.72 -10.14 12.86
CA ASP A 333 -10.04 -9.58 14.17
C ASP A 333 -8.80 -9.00 14.86
N GLU A 334 -7.65 -9.64 14.69
CA GLU A 334 -6.37 -9.18 15.26
C GLU A 334 -5.91 -7.82 14.70
N ARG A 335 -6.48 -7.39 13.57
CA ARG A 335 -6.20 -6.09 12.93
C ARG A 335 -7.22 -5.01 13.28
N ARG A 336 -8.08 -5.22 14.27
CA ARG A 336 -8.91 -4.16 14.85
C ARG A 336 -8.07 -3.15 15.61
N PHE A 337 -8.50 -1.89 15.62
CA PHE A 337 -7.81 -0.83 16.35
C PHE A 337 -7.72 -1.15 17.84
N SER A 338 -8.78 -1.71 18.42
CA SER A 338 -8.82 -2.20 19.79
C SER A 338 -7.83 -3.33 20.09
N ARG A 339 -7.34 -4.04 19.06
CA ARG A 339 -6.36 -5.14 19.19
C ARG A 339 -4.94 -4.66 18.95
N PHE A 340 -4.66 -4.04 17.80
CA PHE A 340 -3.29 -3.66 17.45
C PHE A 340 -2.80 -2.38 18.16
N ALA A 341 -3.71 -1.57 18.69
CA ALA A 341 -3.41 -0.33 19.42
C ALA A 341 -4.25 -0.24 20.70
N GLU A 342 -4.21 -1.31 21.50
CA GLU A 342 -5.02 -1.46 22.71
C GLU A 342 -4.84 -0.30 23.70
N ARG A 343 -3.60 0.18 23.91
CA ARG A 343 -3.30 1.28 24.84
C ARG A 343 -3.94 2.60 24.39
N PRO A 344 -3.71 3.08 23.14
CA PRO A 344 -4.45 4.22 22.60
C PRO A 344 -5.98 4.04 22.65
N TYR A 345 -6.49 2.86 22.30
CA TYR A 345 -7.92 2.57 22.33
C TYR A 345 -8.53 2.77 23.73
N LYS A 346 -7.89 2.21 24.77
CA LYS A 346 -8.31 2.39 26.16
C LYS A 346 -8.21 3.85 26.60
N ALA A 347 -7.14 4.55 26.25
CA ALA A 347 -6.97 5.96 26.60
C ALA A 347 -8.09 6.84 26.02
N ILE A 348 -8.46 6.62 24.75
CA ILE A 348 -9.59 7.33 24.12
C ILE A 348 -10.89 7.03 24.87
N ARG A 349 -11.20 5.76 25.14
CA ARG A 349 -12.45 5.38 25.82
C ARG A 349 -12.55 5.87 27.26
N ASN A 350 -11.43 6.13 27.91
CA ASN A 350 -11.39 6.66 29.27
C ASN A 350 -11.53 8.19 29.31
N ALA A 351 -11.09 8.89 28.26
CA ALA A 351 -11.06 10.36 28.22
C ALA A 351 -12.25 10.99 27.45
N PHE A 352 -12.99 10.20 26.67
CA PHE A 352 -14.07 10.67 25.83
C PHE A 352 -15.33 9.81 26.00
N LEU A 353 -16.50 10.44 25.87
CA LEU A 353 -17.80 9.79 25.98
C LEU A 353 -18.35 9.43 24.61
N GLU A 354 -18.87 8.21 24.45
CA GLU A 354 -19.56 7.82 23.22
C GLU A 354 -20.87 8.61 23.09
N SER A 355 -20.96 9.46 22.06
CA SER A 355 -22.13 10.29 21.77
C SER A 355 -23.08 9.61 20.79
N SER A 356 -22.55 9.13 19.66
CA SER A 356 -23.36 8.58 18.57
C SER A 356 -22.58 7.62 17.67
N ARG A 357 -23.27 7.06 16.66
CA ARG A 357 -22.68 6.20 15.63
C ARG A 357 -23.15 6.57 14.23
N ILE A 358 -22.22 6.57 13.27
CA ILE A 358 -22.47 6.79 11.84
C ILE A 358 -21.99 5.55 11.08
N GLY A 359 -22.90 4.59 10.87
CA GLY A 359 -22.53 3.27 10.36
C GLY A 359 -21.54 2.58 11.30
N ASP A 360 -20.35 2.23 10.80
CA ASP A 360 -19.26 1.63 11.59
C ASP A 360 -18.43 2.65 12.39
N LEU A 361 -18.67 3.95 12.19
CA LEU A 361 -17.91 5.01 12.86
C LEU A 361 -18.56 5.33 14.21
N ILE A 362 -17.79 5.17 15.28
CA ILE A 362 -18.17 5.53 16.64
C ILE A 362 -17.69 6.96 16.90
N VAL A 363 -18.61 7.81 17.35
CA VAL A 363 -18.33 9.22 17.66
C VAL A 363 -18.15 9.33 19.17
N TYR A 364 -16.96 9.74 19.57
CA TYR A 364 -16.69 10.14 20.94
C TYR A 364 -16.54 11.66 21.03
N VAL A 365 -17.09 12.25 22.09
CA VAL A 365 -16.97 13.68 22.40
C VAL A 365 -16.21 13.85 23.70
N ARG A 366 -15.43 14.92 23.81
CA ARG A 366 -14.67 15.19 25.04
C ARG A 366 -15.67 15.45 26.17
N ASN A 367 -15.42 14.86 27.33
CA ASN A 367 -16.19 15.20 28.52
C ASN A 367 -15.75 16.59 28.98
N GLU A 368 -16.63 17.57 28.87
CA GLU A 368 -16.44 18.91 29.43
C GLU A 368 -17.00 18.90 30.86
N ASP A 369 -16.22 18.35 31.79
CA ASP A 369 -16.41 18.59 33.23
C ASP A 369 -15.65 19.85 33.66
#